data_AF-A0A565BRA2-F1
#
_entry.id   AF-A0A565BRA2-F1
#
_cell.length_a   1.000
_cell.length_b   1.000
_cell.length_c   1.000
_cell.angle_alpha   90.00
_cell.angle_beta   90.00
_cell.angle_gamma   90.00
#
_symmetry.space_group_name_H-M   'P 1'
#
loop_
_entity.id
_entity.type
_entity.pdbx_description
1 polymer ?
#
loop_
_entity_poly.entity_id
_entity_poly.type
_entity_poly.pdbx_seq_one_letter_code
_entity_poly.pdbx_strand_id
1 'polypeptide(L)' 'MKSDGLLTLLNQDDDKTALQVRDLAGHWISAIPIPGSFICNIGDMLKILSNGVFESTLHRVINNSPRYRVCIAFFCEV' A
#
# COMPACT_ATOMS: atom_id res chain seq x y z
N MET A 1 -5.61 -1.35 7.15
CA MET A 1 -6.84 -1.18 6.37
C MET A 1 -6.64 -1.85 5.01
N LYS A 2 -7.72 -2.22 4.32
CA LYS A 2 -7.68 -2.59 2.89
C LYS A 2 -8.11 -1.38 2.05
N SER A 3 -7.79 -1.39 0.77
CA SER A 3 -8.32 -0.41 -0.18
C SER A 3 -9.56 -0.99 -0.86
N ASP A 4 -10.61 -0.19 -1.08
CA ASP A 4 -11.86 -0.70 -1.65
C ASP A 4 -11.83 -0.80 -3.20
N GLY A 5 -11.15 0.14 -3.88
CA GLY A 5 -11.08 0.24 -5.35
C GLY A 5 -10.26 -0.85 -6.07
N LEU A 6 -9.85 -0.59 -7.32
CA LEU A 6 -9.02 -1.51 -8.10
C LEU A 6 -7.58 -1.49 -7.61
N LEU A 7 -6.96 -0.31 -7.68
CA LEU A 7 -5.55 -0.09 -7.37
C LEU A 7 -5.37 1.23 -6.64
N THR A 8 -4.39 1.28 -5.75
CA THR A 8 -3.88 2.54 -5.20
C THR A 8 -2.43 2.70 -5.60
N LEU A 9 -2.10 3.80 -6.29
CA LEU A 9 -0.71 4.20 -6.54
C LEU A 9 -0.31 5.24 -5.50
N LEU A 10 0.72 4.93 -4.72
CA LEU A 10 1.18 5.76 -3.63
C LEU A 10 2.61 6.25 -3.92
N ASN A 11 2.76 7.55 -4.04
CA ASN A 11 4.05 8.21 -3.94
C ASN A 11 4.30 8.58 -2.48
N GLN A 12 5.42 8.15 -1.92
CA GLN A 12 5.79 8.38 -0.53
C GLN A 12 7.18 8.97 -0.43
N ASP A 13 7.49 9.62 0.69
CA ASP A 13 8.84 10.12 0.96
C ASP A 13 9.92 9.03 0.81
N ASP A 14 10.98 9.35 0.07
CA ASP A 14 12.10 8.45 -0.22
C ASP A 14 12.92 8.05 1.03
N ASP A 15 12.81 8.81 2.12
CA ASP A 15 13.63 8.63 3.32
C ASP A 15 12.87 8.06 4.53
N LYS A 16 11.60 7.63 4.36
CA LYS A 16 10.75 7.17 5.47
C LYS A 16 10.05 5.84 5.20
N THR A 17 10.58 4.79 5.80
CA THR A 17 9.94 3.46 5.84
C THR A 17 8.83 3.43 6.88
N ALA A 18 7.62 3.83 6.47
CA ALA A 18 6.46 3.85 7.36
C ALA A 18 5.32 2.93 6.92
N LEU A 19 5.20 2.64 5.62
CA LEU A 19 4.17 1.72 5.15
C LEU A 19 4.57 0.28 5.44
N GLN A 20 3.64 -0.49 5.98
CA GLN A 20 3.75 -1.93 6.13
C GLN A 20 2.56 -2.62 5.48
N VAL A 21 2.82 -3.78 4.87
CA VAL A 21 1.82 -4.66 4.29
C VAL A 21 1.82 -5.98 5.06
N ARG A 22 0.65 -6.53 5.34
CA ARG A 22 0.52 -7.85 5.96
C ARG A 22 0.46 -8.90 4.86
N ASP A 23 1.43 -9.81 4.85
CA ASP A 23 1.43 -10.95 3.95
C ASP A 23 0.33 -11.96 4.29
N LEU A 24 0.20 -13.00 3.47
CA LEU A 24 -0.79 -14.08 3.67
C LEU A 24 -0.51 -14.94 4.89
N ALA A 25 0.75 -14.98 5.36
CA ALA A 25 1.14 -15.67 6.58
C ALA A 25 0.86 -14.83 7.85
N GLY A 26 0.43 -13.57 7.68
CA GLY A 26 0.12 -12.66 8.79
C GLY A 26 1.30 -11.80 9.25
N HIS A 27 2.46 -11.90 8.62
CA HIS A 27 3.62 -11.10 8.95
C HIS A 27 3.53 -9.70 8.34
N TRP A 28 4.00 -8.70 9.08
CA TRP A 28 4.11 -7.33 8.58
C TRP A 28 5.46 -7.12 7.89
N ILE A 29 5.40 -6.76 6.62
CA ILE A 29 6.56 -6.47 5.78
C ILE A 29 6.60 -4.96 5.52
N SER A 30 7.76 -4.34 5.76
CA SER A 30 7.98 -2.93 5.48
C SER A 30 8.16 -2.68 3.98
N ALA A 31 7.41 -1.72 3.43
CA ALA A 31 7.60 -1.25 2.07
C ALA A 31 8.69 -0.16 2.07
N ILE A 32 9.94 -0.59 1.92
CA ILE A 32 11.11 0.30 1.88
C ILE A 32 10.96 1.24 0.67
N PRO A 33 11.05 2.57 0.85
CA PRO A 33 10.97 3.50 -0.26
C PRO A 33 12.09 3.26 -1.28
N ILE A 34 11.74 3.30 -2.56
CA ILE A 34 12.68 3.27 -3.68
C ILE A 34 12.53 4.61 -4.41
N PRO A 35 13.59 5.44 -4.51
CA PRO A 35 13.51 6.74 -5.16
C PRO A 35 12.97 6.67 -6.58
N GLY A 36 12.03 7.56 -6.91
CA GLY A 36 11.40 7.62 -8.23
C GLY A 36 10.37 6.51 -8.52
N SER A 37 9.96 5.75 -7.49
CA SER A 37 8.96 4.69 -7.64
C SER A 37 7.61 5.05 -7.02
N PHE A 38 6.61 4.22 -7.33
CA PHE A 38 5.32 4.20 -6.65
C PHE A 38 5.13 2.85 -5.98
N ILE A 39 4.43 2.84 -4.86
CA ILE A 39 3.84 1.62 -4.32
C ILE A 39 2.51 1.40 -5.03
N CYS A 40 2.27 0.16 -5.46
CA CYS A 40 0.99 -0.26 -6.02
C CYS A 40 0.31 -1.23 -5.04
N ASN A 41 -0.81 -0.81 -4.46
CA ASN A 41 -1.64 -1.66 -3.62
C ASN A 41 -2.84 -2.17 -4.42
N ILE A 42 -3.15 -3.46 -4.28
CA ILE A 42 -4.36 -4.08 -4.80
C ILE A 42 -5.51 -3.77 -3.84
N GLY A 43 -6.64 -3.33 -4.38
CA GLY A 43 -7.88 -3.16 -3.61
C GLY A 43 -8.89 -4.29 -3.82
N ASP A 44 -9.96 -4.24 -3.05
CA ASP A 44 -10.97 -5.30 -2.95
C ASP A 44 -11.75 -5.48 -4.25
N MET A 45 -12.00 -4.42 -5.04
CA MET A 45 -12.64 -4.56 -6.36
C MET A 45 -11.80 -5.39 -7.32
N LEU A 46 -10.47 -5.22 -7.37
CA LEU A 46 -9.62 -6.02 -8.26
C LEU A 46 -9.57 -7.49 -7.83
N LYS A 47 -9.61 -7.76 -6.52
CA LYS A 47 -9.79 -9.13 -6.02
C LYS A 47 -11.08 -9.76 -6.54
N ILE A 48 -12.20 -9.03 -6.45
CA ILE A 48 -13.51 -9.51 -6.92
C ILE A 48 -13.50 -9.77 -8.43
N LEU A 49 -13.05 -8.78 -9.23
CA LEU A 49 -13.03 -8.88 -10.69
C LEU A 49 -12.11 -9.98 -11.20
N SER A 50 -11.01 -10.24 -10.49
CA SER A 50 -10.07 -11.30 -10.83
C SER A 50 -10.48 -12.67 -10.28
N ASN A 51 -11.68 -12.80 -9.69
CA ASN A 51 -12.17 -14.01 -9.04
C ASN A 51 -11.16 -14.60 -8.03
N GLY A 52 -10.50 -13.72 -7.27
CA GLY A 52 -9.54 -14.10 -6.23
C GLY A 52 -8.13 -14.42 -6.71
N VAL A 53 -7.79 -14.21 -7.99
CA VAL A 53 -6.40 -14.34 -8.47
C VAL A 53 -5.49 -13.31 -7.79
N PHE A 54 -5.98 -12.09 -7.58
CA PHE A 54 -5.30 -11.07 -6.81
C PHE A 54 -5.90 -10.95 -5.40
N GLU A 55 -5.04 -10.84 -4.38
CA GLU A 55 -5.48 -10.62 -2.99
C GLU A 55 -5.18 -9.19 -2.56
N SER A 56 -6.21 -8.50 -2.07
CA SER A 56 -6.08 -7.21 -1.40
C SER A 56 -5.49 -7.41 0.00
N THR A 57 -4.27 -6.95 0.20
CA THR A 57 -3.53 -7.11 1.46
C THR A 57 -3.85 -5.98 2.44
N LEU A 58 -3.91 -6.30 3.73
CA LEU A 58 -3.96 -5.26 4.74
C LEU A 58 -2.68 -4.44 4.73
N HIS A 59 -2.81 -3.13 4.79
CA HIS A 59 -1.69 -2.22 4.93
C HIS A 59 -1.90 -1.26 6.11
N ARG A 60 -0.81 -0.75 6.68
CA ARG A 60 -0.84 0.25 7.76
C ARG A 60 0.35 1.19 7.63
N VAL A 61 0.21 2.38 8.19
CA VAL A 61 1.31 3.35 8.28
C VAL A 61 1.73 3.45 9.74
N ILE A 62 3.02 3.26 10.02
CA ILE A 62 3.64 3.51 11.32
C ILE A 62 4.74 4.55 11.10
N ASN A 63 4.53 5.78 11.58
CA ASN A 63 5.58 6.78 11.54
C ASN A 63 6.48 6.65 12.77
N ASN A 64 7.67 6.08 12.58
CA ASN A 64 8.70 5.97 13.63
C ASN A 64 9.71 7.13 13.61
N SER A 65 9.48 8.14 12.76
CA SER A 65 10.34 9.32 12.63
C SER A 65 9.77 10.49 13.42
N PRO A 66 10.61 11.35 14.04
CA PRO A 66 10.16 12.62 14.62
C PRO A 66 9.75 13.64 13.55
N ARG A 67 10.00 13.36 12.26
CA ARG A 67 9.64 14.22 11.13
C ARG A 67 8.30 13.80 10.52
N TYR A 68 7.58 14.78 9.97
CA TYR A 68 6.37 14.51 9.18
C TYR A 68 6.68 13.61 7.99
N ARG A 69 5.78 12.67 7.71
CA ARG A 69 5.76 11.90 6.48
C ARG A 69 4.65 12.44 5.59
N VAL A 70 4.97 12.73 4.34
CA VAL A 70 3.98 13.10 3.32
C VAL A 70 3.88 11.99 2.29
N CYS A 71 2.69 11.81 1.73
CA CYS A 71 2.46 10.93 0.60
C CYS A 71 1.31 11.45 -0.25
N ILE A 72 1.35 11.13 -1.54
CA ILE A 72 0.26 11.39 -2.48
C ILE A 72 -0.29 10.04 -2.90
N ALA A 73 -1.59 9.85 -2.72
CA ALA A 73 -2.30 8.64 -3.11
C ALA A 73 -3.22 8.94 -4.29
N PHE A 74 -3.11 8.13 -5.34
CA PHE A 74 -4.07 8.07 -6.43
C PHE A 74 -4.88 6.77 -6.28
N PHE A 75 -6.19 6.90 -6.28
CA PHE A 75 -7.13 5.78 -6.18
C PHE A 75 -7.76 5.54 -7.56
N CYS A 76 -7.56 4.33 -8.09
CA CYS A 76 -8.23 3.86 -9.30
C CYS A 76 -9.46 3.07 -8.88
N GLU A 77 -10.63 3.59 -9.20
CA GLU A 77 -11.93 3.01 -8.87
C GLU A 77 -12.62 2.46 -10.14
N VAL A 78 -13.76 1.78 -9.97
CA VAL A 78 -14.63 1.28 -11.05
C VAL A 78 -15.76 2.25 -11.30
#